data_AF-A0A6C0ATS9-F1
#
_entry.id   AF-A0A6C0ATS9-F1
#
_cell.length_a   1.000
_cell.length_b   1.000
_cell.length_c   1.000
_cell.angle_alpha   90.00
_cell.angle_beta   90.00
_cell.angle_gamma   90.00
#
_symmetry.space_group_name_H-M   'P 1'
#
loop_
_entity.id
_entity.type
_entity.pdbx_description
1 polymer ?
#
loop_
_entity_poly.entity_id
_entity_poly.type
_entity_poly.pdbx_seq_one_letter_code
_entity_poly.pdbx_strand_id
1 'polypeptide(L)'
;MKDFIQHIFYINLDKREDRKEEFTREMEKMDWKAERFPGFYYEPPKGIVGCTKSHLEVLKLAKQRGYSNVLICEDDLEWLESKEVIKNELDKLFRNDVDFDVCFLAYNNQKTDEEFSPKYDFLLKTLYCTTASCYLVNYHYYDKLIELYEMALPILDRTMQHWIYANDQIWKTLQEKDTWFCFSKRLAKQRDGFSDNANKVVSYDC
;
A
#
# COMPACT_ATOMS: atom_id res chain seq x y z
N MET A 1 -17.38 8.16 6.32
CA MET A 1 -16.59 7.28 5.42
C MET A 1 -16.31 7.92 4.06
N LYS A 2 -17.33 8.34 3.27
CA LYS A 2 -17.12 8.95 1.93
C LYS A 2 -16.38 10.30 1.93
N ASP A 3 -16.11 10.87 3.10
CA ASP A 3 -15.56 12.23 3.21
C ASP A 3 -14.04 12.28 3.38
N PHE A 4 -13.36 11.14 3.60
CA PHE A 4 -11.94 11.15 3.95
C PHE A 4 -11.04 10.33 3.02
N ILE A 5 -11.47 9.14 2.57
CA ILE A 5 -10.82 8.43 1.45
C ILE A 5 -11.54 8.87 0.17
N GLN A 6 -10.90 9.72 -0.62
CA GLN A 6 -11.53 10.28 -1.81
C GLN A 6 -11.53 9.29 -2.97
N HIS A 7 -10.54 8.41 -3.02
CA HIS A 7 -10.45 7.40 -4.09
C HIS A 7 -9.75 6.13 -3.62
N ILE A 8 -10.11 5.02 -4.25
CA ILE A 8 -9.46 3.72 -4.04
C ILE A 8 -8.94 3.26 -5.40
N PHE A 9 -7.64 3.01 -5.48
CA PHE A 9 -7.00 2.38 -6.64
C PHE A 9 -6.61 0.95 -6.28
N TYR A 10 -6.70 0.05 -7.25
CA TYR A 10 -6.06 -1.25 -7.16
C TYR A 10 -5.22 -1.55 -8.40
N ILE A 11 -4.01 -2.06 -8.18
CA ILE A 11 -3.06 -2.40 -9.23
C ILE A 11 -3.25 -3.88 -9.56
N ASN A 12 -3.52 -4.17 -10.83
CA ASN A 12 -3.73 -5.53 -11.33
C ASN A 12 -3.15 -5.66 -12.73
N LEU A 13 -2.44 -6.76 -13.01
CA LEU A 13 -1.95 -7.06 -14.36
C LEU A 13 -3.10 -7.55 -15.25
N ASP A 14 -3.12 -7.16 -16.54
CA ASP A 14 -4.17 -7.58 -17.49
C ASP A 14 -4.27 -9.11 -17.65
N LYS A 15 -3.16 -9.83 -17.45
CA LYS A 15 -3.16 -11.30 -17.51
C LYS A 15 -3.72 -11.98 -16.26
N ARG A 16 -3.94 -11.25 -15.15
CA ARG A 16 -4.37 -11.79 -13.84
C ARG A 16 -5.86 -11.52 -13.61
N GLU A 17 -6.70 -12.06 -14.49
CA GLU A 17 -8.15 -12.00 -14.33
C GLU A 17 -8.62 -12.79 -13.08
N ASP A 18 -7.88 -13.83 -12.69
CA ASP A 18 -8.09 -14.58 -11.45
C ASP A 18 -8.02 -13.67 -10.21
N ARG A 19 -6.96 -12.86 -10.09
CA ARG A 19 -6.79 -11.93 -8.96
C ARG A 19 -7.76 -10.77 -9.00
N LYS A 20 -8.14 -10.33 -10.20
CA LYS A 20 -9.17 -9.30 -10.36
C LYS A 20 -10.51 -9.77 -9.82
N GLU A 21 -10.89 -11.03 -10.06
CA GLU A 21 -12.10 -11.61 -9.46
C GLU A 21 -11.98 -11.72 -7.93
N GLU A 22 -10.83 -12.13 -7.41
CA GLU A 22 -10.56 -12.18 -5.96
C GLU A 22 -10.69 -10.80 -5.30
N PHE A 23 -10.02 -9.79 -5.86
CA PHE A 23 -10.08 -8.42 -5.37
C PHE A 23 -11.50 -7.86 -5.44
N THR A 24 -12.24 -8.15 -6.52
CA THR A 24 -13.64 -7.72 -6.67
C THR A 24 -14.50 -8.29 -5.54
N ARG A 25 -14.35 -9.56 -5.18
CA ARG A 25 -15.04 -10.17 -4.04
C ARG A 25 -14.68 -9.48 -2.71
N GLU A 26 -13.43 -9.10 -2.51
CA GLU A 26 -13.02 -8.33 -1.32
C GLU A 26 -13.69 -6.94 -1.26
N MET A 27 -13.83 -6.26 -2.40
CA MET A 27 -14.55 -4.97 -2.45
C MET A 27 -16.06 -5.13 -2.22
N GLU A 28 -16.67 -6.21 -2.70
CA GLU A 28 -18.09 -6.53 -2.46
C GLU A 28 -18.39 -6.74 -0.97
N LYS A 29 -17.52 -7.45 -0.23
CA LYS A 29 -17.64 -7.60 1.23
C LYS A 29 -17.70 -6.24 1.94
N MET A 30 -16.99 -5.25 1.40
CA MET A 30 -16.90 -3.91 1.95
C MET A 30 -17.95 -2.94 1.43
N ASP A 31 -18.70 -3.32 0.37
CA ASP A 31 -19.53 -2.40 -0.42
C ASP A 31 -18.73 -1.18 -0.90
N TRP A 32 -17.49 -1.43 -1.33
CA TRP A 32 -16.57 -0.40 -1.81
C TRP A 32 -16.44 -0.45 -3.34
N LYS A 33 -16.09 0.70 -3.92
CA LYS A 33 -15.76 0.81 -5.34
C LYS A 33 -14.30 1.23 -5.46
N ALA A 34 -13.54 0.47 -6.23
CA ALA A 34 -12.14 0.76 -6.53
C ALA A 34 -11.95 0.89 -8.04
N GLU A 35 -11.09 1.82 -8.45
CA GLU A 35 -10.67 1.96 -9.83
C GLU A 35 -9.47 1.06 -10.09
N ARG A 36 -9.57 0.27 -11.17
CA ARG A 36 -8.45 -0.53 -11.63
C ARG A 36 -7.40 0.35 -12.27
N PHE A 37 -6.16 0.22 -11.80
CA PHE A 37 -4.99 0.67 -12.53
C PHE A 37 -4.33 -0.54 -13.22
N PRO A 38 -4.16 -0.52 -14.56
CA PRO A 38 -3.47 -1.60 -15.27
C PRO A 38 -1.99 -1.59 -14.87
N GLY A 39 -1.57 -2.63 -14.15
CA GLY A 39 -0.19 -2.79 -13.72
C GLY A 39 0.76 -2.95 -14.89
N PHE A 40 1.97 -2.40 -14.76
CA PHE A 40 3.01 -2.55 -15.78
C PHE A 40 3.57 -3.98 -15.76
N TYR A 41 3.29 -4.73 -16.81
CA TYR A 41 3.87 -6.05 -16.99
C TYR A 41 5.31 -5.98 -17.50
N TYR A 42 6.20 -6.71 -16.83
CA TYR A 42 7.56 -6.97 -17.27
C TYR A 42 7.82 -8.47 -17.15
N GLU A 43 8.46 -9.04 -18.16
CA GLU A 43 8.86 -10.46 -18.13
C GLU A 43 9.81 -10.74 -16.94
N PRO A 44 9.75 -11.94 -16.34
CA PRO A 44 10.69 -12.33 -15.31
C PRO A 44 12.15 -12.15 -15.74
N PRO A 45 13.05 -11.69 -14.82
CA PRO A 45 12.82 -11.45 -13.40
C PRO A 45 12.39 -10.01 -13.05
N LYS A 46 11.93 -9.22 -14.04
CA LYS A 46 11.69 -7.77 -13.87
C LYS A 46 10.29 -7.41 -13.34
N GLY A 47 9.50 -8.37 -12.87
CA GLY A 47 8.15 -8.10 -12.33
C GLY A 47 8.13 -6.99 -11.25
N ILE A 48 9.12 -6.99 -10.35
CA ILE A 48 9.26 -5.97 -9.29
C ILE A 48 9.51 -4.54 -9.81
N VAL A 49 10.12 -4.40 -11.00
CA VAL A 49 10.27 -3.11 -11.69
C VAL A 49 8.89 -2.62 -12.12
N GLY A 50 8.09 -3.52 -12.69
CA GLY A 50 6.69 -3.27 -13.07
C GLY A 50 5.81 -2.88 -11.88
N CYS A 51 5.92 -3.59 -10.76
CA CYS A 51 5.25 -3.23 -9.50
C CYS A 51 5.64 -1.82 -9.05
N THR A 52 6.94 -1.54 -8.90
CA THR A 52 7.43 -0.21 -8.46
C THR A 52 6.94 0.91 -9.38
N LYS A 53 6.98 0.70 -10.70
CA LYS A 53 6.45 1.64 -11.69
C LYS A 53 4.95 1.85 -11.56
N SER A 54 4.19 0.79 -11.28
CA SER A 54 2.73 0.88 -11.12
C SER A 54 2.34 1.76 -9.92
N HIS A 55 3.00 1.58 -8.77
CA HIS A 55 2.78 2.44 -7.60
C HIS A 55 3.14 3.91 -7.86
N LEU A 56 4.27 4.16 -8.53
CA LEU A 56 4.66 5.50 -8.95
C LEU A 56 3.59 6.17 -9.82
N GLU A 57 3.11 5.48 -10.85
CA GLU A 57 2.12 6.05 -11.78
C GLU A 57 0.73 6.23 -11.14
N VAL A 58 0.34 5.36 -10.19
CA VAL A 58 -0.88 5.56 -9.38
C VAL A 58 -0.78 6.83 -8.54
N LEU A 59 0.36 7.08 -7.88
CA LEU A 59 0.57 8.30 -7.09
C LEU A 59 0.53 9.56 -7.97
N LYS A 60 1.17 9.53 -9.15
CA LYS A 60 1.09 10.62 -10.13
C LYS A 60 -0.34 10.86 -10.58
N LEU A 61 -1.09 9.80 -10.86
CA LEU A 61 -2.49 9.89 -11.26
C LEU A 61 -3.36 10.49 -10.15
N ALA A 62 -3.17 10.05 -8.90
CA ALA A 62 -3.86 10.60 -7.73
C ALA A 62 -3.58 12.10 -7.56
N LYS A 63 -2.32 12.51 -7.67
CA LYS A 63 -1.90 13.92 -7.65
C LYS A 63 -2.53 14.70 -8.79
N GLN A 64 -2.44 14.20 -10.02
CA GLN A 64 -2.99 14.85 -11.21
C GLN A 64 -4.50 15.10 -11.08
N ARG A 65 -5.23 14.16 -10.47
CA ARG A 65 -6.68 14.26 -10.25
C ARG A 65 -7.05 15.03 -8.98
N GLY A 66 -6.07 15.47 -8.20
CA GLY A 66 -6.26 16.32 -7.02
C GLY A 66 -6.93 15.60 -5.84
N TYR A 67 -6.76 14.28 -5.72
CA TYR A 67 -7.33 13.53 -4.58
C TYR A 67 -6.57 13.83 -3.28
N SER A 68 -7.30 14.12 -2.20
CA SER A 68 -6.72 14.47 -0.90
C SER A 68 -6.16 13.27 -0.12
N ASN A 69 -6.89 12.15 -0.08
CA ASN A 69 -6.35 10.89 0.44
C ASN A 69 -6.80 9.76 -0.47
N VAL A 70 -5.89 8.84 -0.76
CA VAL A 70 -6.19 7.67 -1.60
C VAL A 70 -5.75 6.40 -0.91
N LEU A 71 -6.59 5.37 -1.03
CA LEU A 71 -6.23 4.00 -0.67
C LEU A 71 -5.66 3.32 -1.91
N ILE A 72 -4.43 2.81 -1.81
CA ILE A 72 -3.77 2.09 -2.90
C ILE A 72 -3.65 0.63 -2.48
N CYS A 73 -4.16 -0.26 -3.31
CA CYS A 73 -4.13 -1.70 -3.10
C CYS A 73 -3.41 -2.44 -4.23
N GLU A 74 -2.85 -3.61 -3.92
CA GLU A 74 -2.55 -4.65 -4.92
C GLU A 74 -3.73 -5.61 -5.06
N ASP A 75 -3.75 -6.38 -6.14
CA ASP A 75 -4.84 -7.31 -6.49
C ASP A 75 -4.91 -8.57 -5.63
N ASP A 76 -3.90 -8.82 -4.80
CA ASP A 76 -3.87 -9.89 -3.81
C ASP A 76 -4.21 -9.42 -2.39
N LEU A 77 -4.96 -8.33 -2.26
CA LEU A 77 -5.51 -7.92 -0.97
C LEU A 77 -6.50 -8.97 -0.41
N GLU A 78 -6.47 -9.15 0.91
CA GLU A 78 -7.46 -9.91 1.67
C GLU A 78 -7.84 -9.17 2.97
N TRP A 79 -9.14 -8.92 3.19
CA TRP A 79 -9.61 -8.35 4.45
C TRP A 79 -9.61 -9.40 5.56
N LEU A 80 -9.09 -9.02 6.73
CA LEU A 80 -9.03 -9.88 7.92
C LEU A 80 -10.19 -9.65 8.90
N GLU A 81 -10.93 -8.57 8.71
CA GLU A 81 -11.91 -8.05 9.65
C GLU A 81 -13.21 -7.71 8.94
N SER A 82 -14.31 -7.56 9.70
CA SER A 82 -15.60 -7.19 9.11
C SER A 82 -15.59 -5.75 8.59
N LYS A 83 -16.53 -5.46 7.68
CA LYS A 83 -16.77 -4.11 7.15
C LYS A 83 -16.93 -3.07 8.25
N GLU A 84 -17.62 -3.41 9.33
CA GLU A 84 -17.88 -2.52 10.47
C GLU A 84 -16.59 -2.22 11.24
N VAL A 85 -15.73 -3.23 11.47
CA VAL A 85 -14.45 -3.04 12.16
C VAL A 85 -13.52 -2.15 11.35
N ILE A 86 -13.34 -2.47 10.06
CA ILE A 86 -12.47 -1.68 9.16
C ILE A 86 -12.97 -0.24 9.06
N LYS A 87 -14.29 -0.05 8.89
CA LYS A 87 -14.90 1.28 8.88
C LYS A 87 -14.64 2.03 10.18
N ASN A 88 -14.78 1.37 11.32
CA ASN A 88 -14.59 2.00 12.62
C ASN A 88 -13.13 2.44 12.83
N GLU A 89 -12.15 1.62 12.47
CA GLU A 89 -10.74 1.99 12.58
C GLU A 89 -10.37 3.14 11.64
N LEU A 90 -10.86 3.12 10.39
CA LEU A 90 -10.69 4.25 9.46
C LEU A 90 -11.39 5.52 9.97
N ASP A 91 -12.61 5.42 10.50
CA ASP A 91 -13.33 6.56 11.07
C ASP A 91 -12.56 7.14 12.29
N LYS A 92 -11.89 6.33 13.11
CA LYS A 92 -11.02 6.83 14.19
C LYS A 92 -9.85 7.63 13.66
N LEU A 93 -9.17 7.16 12.61
CA LEU A 93 -8.04 7.87 11.99
C LEU A 93 -8.43 9.28 11.60
N PHE A 94 -9.58 9.44 10.93
CA PHE A 94 -9.98 10.74 10.41
C PHE A 94 -10.70 11.63 11.43
N ARG A 95 -11.52 11.08 12.33
CA ARG A 95 -12.22 11.88 13.36
C ARG A 95 -11.30 12.44 14.43
N ASN A 96 -10.10 11.86 14.59
CA ASN A 96 -9.11 12.32 15.56
C ASN A 96 -8.07 13.27 14.93
N ASP A 97 -8.29 13.71 13.69
CA ASP A 97 -7.39 14.58 12.91
C ASP A 97 -5.93 14.11 13.03
N VAL A 98 -5.71 12.80 12.85
CA VAL A 98 -4.37 12.23 12.92
C VAL A 98 -3.55 12.82 11.78
N ASP A 99 -2.43 13.44 12.12
CA ASP A 99 -1.44 13.88 11.15
C ASP A 99 -0.62 12.67 10.71
N PHE A 100 -0.81 12.21 9.48
CA PHE A 100 -0.13 11.04 8.92
C PHE A 100 0.29 11.27 7.47
N ASP A 101 1.44 10.72 7.12
CA ASP A 101 1.95 10.69 5.75
C ASP A 101 1.38 9.45 5.01
N VAL A 102 1.59 8.29 5.63
CA VAL A 102 1.15 6.98 5.15
C VAL A 102 0.60 6.16 6.32
N CYS A 103 -0.53 5.48 6.11
CA CYS A 103 -1.11 4.55 7.08
C CYS A 103 -1.39 3.19 6.44
N PHE A 104 -0.77 2.13 6.96
CA PHE A 104 -0.91 0.77 6.43
C PHE A 104 -2.14 0.04 6.98
N LEU A 105 -2.86 -0.63 6.08
CA LEU A 105 -3.95 -1.55 6.42
C LEU A 105 -3.50 -3.02 6.29
N ALA A 106 -2.68 -3.30 5.29
CA ALA A 106 -1.89 -4.54 5.16
C ALA A 106 -0.41 -4.20 5.30
N TYR A 107 0.29 -4.97 6.14
CA TYR A 107 1.70 -4.69 6.45
C TYR A 107 2.45 -5.91 6.97
N ASN A 108 3.75 -5.93 6.67
CA ASN A 108 4.76 -6.68 7.41
C ASN A 108 5.62 -5.66 8.18
N ASN A 109 5.30 -5.44 9.45
CA ASN A 109 5.95 -4.45 10.28
C ASN A 109 7.05 -5.13 11.11
N GLN A 110 8.29 -4.71 10.89
CA GLN A 110 9.48 -5.30 11.49
C GLN A 110 10.03 -4.46 12.65
N LYS A 111 9.73 -3.15 12.68
CA LYS A 111 10.18 -2.26 13.75
C LYS A 111 9.17 -1.13 13.99
N THR A 112 8.76 -0.98 15.24
CA THR A 112 7.98 0.16 15.74
C THR A 112 8.87 1.14 16.50
N ASP A 113 8.41 2.38 16.60
CA ASP A 113 9.01 3.40 17.45
C ASP A 113 8.56 3.17 18.91
N GLU A 114 9.42 2.58 19.75
CA GLU A 114 9.12 2.29 21.16
C GLU A 114 9.10 3.56 22.03
N GLU A 115 9.76 4.63 21.58
CA GLU A 115 9.80 5.92 22.29
C GLU A 115 8.60 6.80 21.95
N PHE A 116 7.90 6.49 20.86
CA PHE A 116 6.66 7.17 20.50
C PHE A 116 5.57 6.85 21.51
N SER A 117 5.22 7.83 22.35
CA SER A 117 4.05 7.73 23.22
C SER A 117 2.79 7.75 22.36
N PRO A 118 2.02 6.64 22.28
CA PRO A 118 0.89 6.58 21.37
C PRO A 118 -0.22 7.51 21.88
N LYS A 119 -0.39 8.64 21.19
CA LYS A 119 -1.58 9.50 21.36
C LYS A 119 -2.87 8.74 21.00
N TYR A 120 -2.74 7.71 20.16
CA TYR A 120 -3.82 6.92 19.59
C TYR A 120 -3.51 5.43 19.77
N ASP A 121 -4.33 4.72 20.56
CA ASP A 121 -4.16 3.29 20.86
C ASP A 121 -4.39 2.36 19.65
N PHE A 122 -5.10 2.87 18.65
CA PHE A 122 -5.40 2.17 17.40
C PHE A 122 -4.29 2.30 16.35
N LEU A 123 -3.18 3.00 16.64
CA LEU A 123 -2.05 3.19 15.73
C LEU A 123 -0.73 2.79 16.36
N LEU A 124 0.16 2.28 15.52
CA LEU A 124 1.56 2.02 15.83
C LEU A 124 2.42 2.85 14.88
N LYS A 125 3.34 3.65 15.40
CA LYS A 125 4.33 4.33 14.55
C LYS A 125 5.37 3.32 14.09
N THR A 126 5.51 3.16 12.78
CA THR A 126 6.47 2.20 12.20
C THR A 126 7.74 2.90 11.74
N LEU A 127 8.88 2.25 12.00
CA LEU A 127 10.21 2.64 11.53
C LEU A 127 10.74 1.70 10.44
N TYR A 128 10.11 0.52 10.29
CA TYR A 128 10.47 -0.47 9.30
C TYR A 128 9.27 -1.34 8.98
N CYS A 129 8.61 -1.07 7.86
CA CYS A 129 7.45 -1.78 7.36
C CYS A 129 7.54 -2.00 5.85
N THR A 130 7.12 -3.19 5.42
CA THR A 130 7.09 -3.62 4.02
C THR A 130 5.72 -4.20 3.65
N THR A 131 5.65 -4.64 2.39
CA THR A 131 4.47 -4.85 1.55
C THR A 131 3.71 -3.57 1.22
N ALA A 132 3.32 -3.45 -0.04
CA ALA A 132 2.48 -2.37 -0.55
C ALA A 132 1.06 -2.86 -0.90
N SER A 133 0.64 -4.00 -0.31
CA SER A 133 -0.63 -4.65 -0.61
C SER A 133 -1.85 -3.78 -0.32
N CYS A 134 -1.85 -2.97 0.76
CA CYS A 134 -2.90 -1.98 1.02
C CYS A 134 -2.47 -0.90 2.01
N TYR A 135 -2.40 0.35 1.53
CA TYR A 135 -1.97 1.50 2.31
C TYR A 135 -2.69 2.78 1.88
N LEU A 136 -2.92 3.66 2.84
CA LEU A 136 -3.50 4.98 2.66
C LEU A 136 -2.38 6.02 2.57
N VAL A 137 -2.50 6.96 1.63
CA VAL A 137 -1.52 8.07 1.47
C VAL A 137 -2.25 9.41 1.48
N ASN A 138 -1.73 10.35 2.27
CA ASN A 138 -2.20 11.73 2.34
C ASN A 138 -1.57 12.60 1.24
N TYR A 139 -2.33 13.52 0.64
CA TYR A 139 -1.91 14.28 -0.55
C TYR A 139 -0.62 15.06 -0.39
N HIS A 140 -0.37 15.61 0.81
CA HIS A 140 0.81 16.41 1.06
C HIS A 140 2.09 15.58 0.91
N TYR A 141 1.98 14.25 0.96
CA TYR A 141 3.08 13.32 0.91
C TYR A 141 3.31 12.68 -0.48
N TYR A 142 2.41 12.92 -1.45
CA TYR A 142 2.53 12.35 -2.79
C TYR A 142 3.86 12.69 -3.45
N ASP A 143 4.29 13.95 -3.36
CA ASP A 143 5.51 14.42 -4.03
C ASP A 143 6.75 13.73 -3.49
N LYS A 144 6.82 13.52 -2.17
CA LYS A 144 7.96 12.83 -1.57
C LYS A 144 8.05 11.37 -2.03
N LEU A 145 6.92 10.66 -2.12
CA LEU A 145 6.91 9.28 -2.63
C LEU A 145 7.20 9.22 -4.15
N ILE A 146 6.64 10.14 -4.93
CA ILE A 146 6.89 10.23 -6.37
C ILE A 146 8.38 10.46 -6.63
N GLU A 147 8.98 11.47 -5.99
CA GLU A 147 10.41 11.78 -6.13
C GLU A 147 11.29 10.59 -5.74
N LEU A 148 10.95 9.91 -4.63
CA LEU A 148 11.69 8.73 -4.18
C LEU A 148 11.67 7.62 -5.24
N TYR A 149 10.51 7.32 -5.79
CA TYR A 149 10.35 6.26 -6.77
C TYR A 149 10.91 6.65 -8.15
N GLU A 150 10.82 7.91 -8.57
CA GLU A 150 11.47 8.40 -9.80
C GLU A 150 12.99 8.26 -9.73
N MET A 151 13.58 8.50 -8.56
CA MET A 151 15.00 8.29 -8.33
C MET A 151 15.36 6.79 -8.31
N ALA A 152 14.58 5.97 -7.61
CA ALA A 152 14.89 4.56 -7.39
C ALA A 152 14.65 3.68 -8.62
N LEU A 153 13.60 3.96 -9.41
CA LEU A 153 13.14 3.07 -10.48
C LEU A 153 14.20 2.83 -11.57
N PRO A 154 14.95 3.83 -12.09
CA PRO A 154 16.03 3.59 -13.05
C PRO A 154 17.18 2.75 -12.47
N ILE A 155 17.46 2.90 -11.17
CA ILE A 155 18.49 2.13 -10.48
C ILE A 155 18.02 0.68 -10.31
N LEU A 156 16.77 0.48 -9.92
CA LEU A 156 16.14 -0.83 -9.82
C LEU A 156 16.17 -1.56 -11.17
N ASP A 157 15.74 -0.90 -12.25
CA ASP A 157 15.67 -1.52 -13.59
C ASP A 157 17.05 -1.91 -14.13
N ARG A 158 18.08 -1.12 -13.82
CA ARG A 158 19.47 -1.38 -14.24
C ARG A 158 20.16 -2.46 -13.40
N THR A 159 19.96 -2.42 -12.08
CA THR A 159 20.77 -3.23 -11.13
C THR A 159 20.05 -4.45 -10.60
N MET A 160 18.72 -4.48 -10.66
CA MET A 160 17.86 -5.50 -10.06
C MET A 160 18.08 -5.74 -8.55
N GLN A 161 18.68 -4.77 -7.86
CA GLN A 161 18.84 -4.78 -6.40
C GLN A 161 17.51 -4.45 -5.70
N HIS A 162 16.53 -5.33 -5.90
CA HIS A 162 15.16 -5.16 -5.43
C HIS A 162 15.05 -5.09 -3.90
N TRP A 163 15.96 -5.74 -3.17
CA TRP A 163 16.06 -5.63 -1.71
C TRP A 163 16.39 -4.22 -1.19
N ILE A 164 16.80 -3.30 -2.09
CA ILE A 164 17.07 -1.89 -1.79
C ILE A 164 16.05 -0.98 -2.48
N TYR A 165 15.84 -1.16 -3.79
CA TYR A 165 15.18 -0.16 -4.63
C TYR A 165 13.73 -0.48 -5.03
N ALA A 166 13.19 -1.64 -4.66
CA ALA A 166 11.76 -1.89 -4.85
C ALA A 166 10.94 -0.89 -4.02
N ASN A 167 9.72 -0.56 -4.47
CA ASN A 167 8.82 0.40 -3.83
C ASN A 167 8.71 0.22 -2.31
N ASP A 168 8.48 -1.01 -1.86
CA ASP A 168 8.29 -1.33 -0.44
C ASP A 168 9.60 -1.51 0.35
N GLN A 169 10.75 -1.40 -0.33
CA GLN A 169 12.07 -1.43 0.28
C GLN A 169 12.64 -0.02 0.38
N ILE A 170 12.57 0.76 -0.69
CA ILE A 170 13.20 2.09 -0.72
C ILE A 170 12.49 3.08 0.20
N TRP A 171 11.17 2.95 0.38
CA TRP A 171 10.38 3.83 1.24
C TRP A 171 10.74 3.75 2.74
N LYS A 172 11.49 2.71 3.14
CA LYS A 172 11.92 2.52 4.53
C LYS A 172 12.87 3.64 4.96
N THR A 173 13.58 4.22 3.98
CA THR A 173 14.43 5.39 4.19
C THR A 173 13.66 6.65 4.63
N LEU A 174 12.34 6.67 4.44
CA LEU A 174 11.45 7.74 4.87
C LEU A 174 10.81 7.45 6.25
N GLN A 175 10.52 6.19 6.56
CA GLN A 175 9.78 5.79 7.77
C GLN A 175 10.42 6.22 9.09
N GLU A 176 11.76 6.32 9.15
CA GLU A 176 12.45 6.79 10.37
C GLU A 176 12.30 8.30 10.63
N LYS A 177 11.97 9.08 9.59
CA LYS A 177 11.97 10.55 9.62
C LYS A 177 10.56 11.14 9.59
N ASP A 178 9.67 10.42 8.91
CA ASP A 178 8.33 10.88 8.57
C ASP A 178 7.28 10.11 9.39
N THR A 179 6.01 10.47 9.26
CA THR A 179 4.89 10.03 10.10
C THR A 179 4.14 8.87 9.46
N TRP A 180 4.75 7.68 9.55
CA TRP A 180 4.18 6.44 9.04
C TRP A 180 3.55 5.62 10.15
N PHE A 181 2.32 5.17 9.93
CA PHE A 181 1.56 4.37 10.89
C PHE A 181 1.13 3.02 10.32
N CYS A 182 0.96 2.04 11.20
CA CYS A 182 0.14 0.86 10.98
C CYS A 182 -1.06 0.94 11.93
N PHE A 183 -2.22 0.42 11.51
CA PHE A 183 -3.29 0.13 12.48
C PHE A 183 -2.80 -0.94 13.47
N SER A 184 -3.01 -0.73 14.78
CA SER A 184 -2.56 -1.69 15.81
C SER A 184 -3.29 -3.03 15.69
N LYS A 185 -4.56 -2.99 15.30
CA LYS A 185 -5.29 -4.13 14.75
C LYS A 185 -5.02 -4.21 13.24
N ARG A 186 -4.42 -5.31 12.78
CA ARG A 186 -4.22 -5.54 11.35
C ARG A 186 -5.57 -5.74 10.65
N LEU A 187 -5.84 -4.92 9.64
CA LEU A 187 -7.13 -4.91 8.94
C LEU A 187 -7.15 -5.78 7.69
N ALA A 188 -5.99 -5.93 7.05
CA ALA A 188 -5.84 -6.70 5.83
C ALA A 188 -4.48 -7.39 5.76
N LYS A 189 -4.35 -8.35 4.84
CA LYS A 189 -3.07 -8.97 4.48
C LYS A 189 -2.93 -9.12 2.97
N GLN A 190 -1.73 -9.50 2.57
CA GLN A 190 -1.47 -10.05 1.25
C GLN A 190 -1.90 -11.52 1.23
N ARG A 191 -2.64 -11.93 0.20
CA ARG A 191 -3.16 -13.29 0.03
C ARG A 191 -2.04 -14.23 -0.38
N ASP A 192 -2.10 -15.46 0.15
CA ASP A 192 -1.19 -16.54 -0.22
C ASP A 192 -1.43 -16.97 -1.68
N GLY A 193 -0.36 -17.26 -2.42
CA GLY A 193 -0.49 -17.69 -3.81
C GLY A 193 0.75 -17.46 -4.66
N PHE A 194 0.59 -17.61 -5.98
CA PHE A 194 1.67 -17.34 -6.93
C PHE A 194 1.88 -15.83 -7.10
N SER A 195 3.11 -15.38 -6.85
CA SER A 195 3.56 -13.99 -7.01
C SER A 195 4.31 -13.83 -8.33
N ASP A 196 3.84 -12.96 -9.23
CA ASP A 196 4.55 -12.58 -10.46
C ASP A 196 5.86 -11.83 -10.16
N ASN A 197 5.91 -11.06 -9.06
CA ASN A 197 7.11 -10.33 -8.64
C ASN A 197 8.22 -11.30 -8.17
N ALA A 198 7.86 -12.34 -7.42
CA ALA A 198 8.80 -13.32 -6.89
C ALA A 198 8.96 -14.57 -7.79
N ASN A 199 8.11 -14.70 -8.81
CA ASN A 199 8.00 -15.84 -9.73
C ASN A 199 7.93 -17.21 -9.01
N LYS A 200 7.16 -17.28 -7.93
CA LYS A 200 6.97 -18.49 -7.11
C LYS A 200 5.69 -18.41 -6.28
N VAL A 201 5.27 -19.54 -5.72
CA VAL A 201 4.24 -19.58 -4.67
C VAL A 201 4.82 -19.04 -3.37
N VAL A 202 4.10 -18.14 -2.72
CA VAL A 202 4.48 -17.49 -1.46
C VAL A 202 3.33 -17.63 -0.47
N SER A 203 3.67 -17.89 0.80
CA SER A 203 2.77 -17.79 1.94
C SER A 203 3.14 -16.54 2.72
N TYR A 204 2.16 -15.73 3.06
CA TYR A 204 2.29 -14.50 3.82
C TYR A 204 1.71 -14.73 5.22
N ASP A 205 2.52 -15.38 6.05
CA ASP A 205 2.31 -15.49 7.49
C ASP A 205 2.81 -14.21 8.17
N CYS A 206 2.24 -13.08 7.75
CA CYS A 206 2.53 -11.78 8.36
C CYS A 206 1.86 -11.66 9.72
#